data_AF-A0A351F412-F1
#
_entry.id   AF-A0A351F412-F1
#
_cell.length_a   1.000
_cell.length_b   1.000
_cell.length_c   1.000
_cell.angle_alpha   90.00
_cell.angle_beta   90.00
_cell.angle_gamma   90.00
#
_symmetry.space_group_name_H-M   'P 1'
#
loop_
_entity.id
_entity.type
_entity.pdbx_description
1 polymer ?
#
loop_
_entity_poly.entity_id
_entity_poly.type
_entity_poly.pdbx_seq_one_letter_code
_entity_poly.pdbx_strand_id
1 'polypeptide(L)'
;MSKTIKITMILALTLSYVWSFAQISANVTVSGSWNANIPSSTIIEAGNNYTGNYASASNQVQISHTVNPFWYWGHTWTVEIRKNDVNWDTSLKLYARRTGNGSGQILCSSSITGGLSYQEITGIDTYFYSGKCNRSSVPIQYELRNLSVLIPAGNQSTTITYTVTVTAN
;
A
#
# COMPACT_ATOMS: atom_id res chain seq x y z
N MET A 1 42.16 -42.59 -9.48
CA MET A 1 40.82 -42.10 -9.08
C MET A 1 39.77 -42.71 -10.00
N SER A 2 38.88 -43.55 -9.46
CA SER A 2 37.86 -44.27 -10.24
C SER A 2 36.89 -43.30 -10.94
N LYS A 3 36.42 -43.63 -12.15
CA LYS A 3 35.42 -42.85 -12.89
C LYS A 3 34.19 -42.53 -12.04
N THR A 4 33.80 -43.45 -11.16
CA THR A 4 32.67 -43.30 -10.24
C THR A 4 32.87 -42.17 -9.23
N ILE A 5 34.10 -42.00 -8.71
CA ILE A 5 34.43 -40.95 -7.73
C ILE A 5 34.41 -39.57 -8.38
N LYS A 6 34.84 -39.45 -9.65
CA LYS A 6 34.76 -38.19 -10.40
C LYS A 6 33.32 -37.79 -10.69
N ILE A 7 32.47 -38.75 -11.05
CA ILE A 7 31.04 -38.50 -11.33
C ILE A 7 30.30 -38.07 -10.06
N THR A 8 30.52 -38.74 -8.92
CA THR A 8 29.90 -38.32 -7.65
C THR A 8 30.38 -36.96 -7.18
N MET A 9 31.67 -36.63 -7.38
CA MET A 9 32.21 -35.33 -7.00
C MET A 9 31.66 -34.19 -7.88
N ILE A 10 31.50 -34.41 -9.19
CA ILE A 10 30.88 -33.44 -10.11
C ILE A 10 29.39 -33.26 -9.77
N LEU A 11 28.66 -34.35 -9.50
CA LEU A 11 27.24 -34.28 -9.13
C LEU A 11 27.03 -33.52 -7.81
N ALA A 12 27.87 -33.78 -6.81
CA ALA A 12 27.84 -33.07 -5.52
C ALA A 12 28.17 -31.58 -5.67
N LEU A 13 29.16 -31.23 -6.51
CA LEU A 13 29.54 -29.85 -6.77
C LEU A 13 28.45 -29.08 -7.52
N THR A 14 27.82 -29.71 -8.52
CA THR A 14 26.66 -29.12 -9.23
C THR A 14 25.46 -28.97 -8.31
N LEU A 15 25.21 -29.94 -7.42
CA LEU A 15 24.10 -29.87 -6.48
C LEU A 15 24.32 -28.73 -5.49
N SER A 16 25.52 -28.57 -4.93
CA SER A 16 25.84 -27.43 -4.05
C SER A 16 25.73 -26.06 -4.72
N TYR A 17 25.91 -25.98 -6.04
CA TYR A 17 25.81 -24.71 -6.78
C TYR A 17 24.35 -24.27 -7.01
N VAL A 18 23.40 -25.21 -7.09
CA VAL A 18 21.96 -24.89 -7.24
C VAL A 18 21.30 -24.41 -5.94
N TRP A 19 21.86 -24.72 -4.76
CA TRP A 19 21.32 -24.24 -3.48
C TRP A 19 21.70 -22.78 -3.16
N SER A 20 22.69 -22.22 -3.86
CA SER A 20 23.27 -20.90 -3.55
C SER A 20 22.45 -19.69 -4.00
N PHE A 21 21.22 -19.84 -4.51
CA PHE A 21 20.47 -18.72 -5.11
C PHE A 21 18.96 -18.68 -4.82
N ALA A 22 18.50 -19.07 -3.63
CA ALA A 22 17.19 -18.62 -3.15
C ALA A 22 17.34 -17.27 -2.43
N GLN A 23 17.63 -16.20 -3.17
CA GLN A 23 17.60 -14.86 -2.60
C GLN A 23 16.14 -14.48 -2.31
N ILE A 24 15.84 -14.18 -1.05
CA ILE A 24 14.54 -13.63 -0.67
C ILE A 24 14.54 -12.15 -1.06
N SER A 25 13.64 -11.77 -1.96
CA SER A 25 13.44 -10.37 -2.35
C SER A 25 12.01 -9.96 -2.12
N ALA A 26 11.80 -8.78 -1.57
CA ALA A 26 10.49 -8.17 -1.40
C ALA A 26 10.34 -7.01 -2.39
N ASN A 27 9.19 -6.94 -3.04
CA ASN A 27 8.82 -5.85 -3.94
C ASN A 27 7.44 -5.33 -3.54
N VAL A 28 7.31 -4.01 -3.58
CA VAL A 28 6.08 -3.29 -3.29
C VAL A 28 5.79 -2.40 -4.49
N THR A 29 4.57 -2.49 -5.02
CA THR A 29 4.10 -1.61 -6.07
C THR A 29 2.88 -0.86 -5.59
N VAL A 30 2.90 0.47 -5.75
CA VAL A 30 1.75 1.34 -5.53
C VAL A 30 1.35 1.92 -6.88
N SER A 31 0.10 1.74 -7.30
CA SER A 31 -0.43 2.31 -8.53
C SER A 31 -1.67 3.15 -8.25
N GLY A 32 -1.84 4.22 -9.03
CA GLY A 32 -2.95 5.16 -8.90
C GLY A 32 -2.53 6.50 -8.30
N SER A 33 -3.34 7.51 -8.58
CA SER A 33 -3.24 8.86 -8.05
C SER A 33 -4.64 9.42 -7.95
N TRP A 34 -4.87 10.40 -7.08
CA TRP A 34 -6.19 11.03 -6.96
C TRP A 34 -6.11 12.52 -7.23
N ASN A 35 -6.95 12.98 -8.15
CA ASN A 35 -7.19 14.40 -8.40
C ASN A 35 -8.66 14.69 -8.09
N ALA A 36 -8.92 15.33 -6.97
CA ALA A 36 -10.26 15.74 -6.58
C ALA A 36 -10.57 17.10 -7.21
N ASN A 37 -11.58 17.16 -8.07
CA ASN A 37 -12.11 18.42 -8.58
C ASN A 37 -13.35 18.81 -7.78
N ILE A 38 -13.25 19.85 -6.96
CA ILE A 38 -14.33 20.34 -6.11
C ILE A 38 -14.80 21.68 -6.69
N PRO A 39 -15.92 21.72 -7.45
CA PRO A 39 -16.36 22.93 -8.11
C PRO A 39 -16.97 23.90 -7.10
N SER A 40 -16.71 25.20 -7.26
CA SER A 40 -17.29 26.26 -6.41
C SER A 40 -18.82 26.32 -6.47
N SER A 41 -19.44 25.75 -7.51
CA SER A 41 -20.89 25.63 -7.65
C SER A 41 -21.55 24.74 -6.58
N THR A 42 -20.78 24.01 -5.78
CA THR A 42 -21.32 23.28 -4.61
C THR A 42 -21.72 24.21 -3.47
N ILE A 43 -21.29 25.47 -3.48
CA ILE A 43 -21.67 26.48 -2.51
C ILE A 43 -22.85 27.25 -3.08
N ILE A 44 -24.03 27.06 -2.48
CA ILE A 44 -25.30 27.55 -3.03
C ILE A 44 -25.62 28.98 -2.53
N GLU A 45 -25.08 29.39 -1.37
CA GLU A 45 -25.27 30.74 -0.83
C GLU A 45 -23.98 31.31 -0.25
N ALA A 46 -23.85 32.63 -0.26
CA ALA A 46 -22.73 33.33 0.35
C ALA A 46 -22.68 33.07 1.87
N GLY A 47 -21.50 32.78 2.40
CA GLY A 47 -21.29 32.46 3.82
C GLY A 47 -21.50 30.98 4.18
N ASN A 48 -22.03 30.16 3.25
CA ASN A 48 -22.10 28.71 3.46
C ASN A 48 -20.79 28.02 3.10
N ASN A 49 -20.53 26.90 3.76
CA ASN A 49 -19.35 26.09 3.52
C ASN A 49 -19.64 24.90 2.57
N TYR A 50 -18.59 24.25 2.06
CA TYR A 50 -18.70 22.95 1.39
C TYR A 50 -19.42 21.95 2.30
N THR A 51 -20.41 21.26 1.74
CA THR A 51 -21.16 20.24 2.47
C THR A 51 -20.59 18.85 2.18
N GLY A 52 -20.52 18.02 3.22
CA GLY A 52 -20.17 16.61 3.11
C GLY A 52 -18.68 16.28 2.98
N ASN A 53 -18.42 15.00 2.79
CA ASN A 53 -17.10 14.43 2.54
C ASN A 53 -16.97 14.09 1.06
N TYR A 54 -15.76 14.20 0.52
CA TYR A 54 -15.50 13.89 -0.88
C TYR A 54 -14.63 12.65 -0.98
N ALA A 55 -15.22 11.54 -1.42
CA ALA A 55 -14.53 10.27 -1.55
C ALA A 55 -14.01 10.05 -2.98
N SER A 56 -12.85 9.43 -3.10
CA SER A 56 -12.34 8.92 -4.36
C SER A 56 -13.08 7.64 -4.80
N ALA A 57 -12.71 7.07 -5.95
CA ALA A 57 -13.16 5.72 -6.31
C ALA A 57 -12.70 4.70 -5.24
N SER A 58 -13.44 3.59 -5.10
CA SER A 58 -13.15 2.56 -4.09
C SER A 58 -11.81 1.85 -4.29
N ASN A 59 -11.29 1.85 -5.52
CA ASN A 59 -10.02 1.27 -5.94
C ASN A 59 -9.05 2.33 -6.49
N GLN A 60 -9.13 3.57 -5.98
CA GLN A 60 -8.34 4.71 -6.46
C GLN A 60 -6.83 4.44 -6.46
N VAL A 61 -6.35 3.79 -5.41
CA VAL A 61 -4.97 3.31 -5.30
C VAL A 61 -4.97 1.81 -5.08
N GLN A 62 -4.03 1.12 -5.69
CA GLN A 62 -3.85 -0.31 -5.54
C GLN A 62 -2.43 -0.60 -5.08
N ILE A 63 -2.32 -1.37 -4.00
CA ILE A 63 -1.03 -1.75 -3.42
C ILE A 63 -0.84 -3.26 -3.59
N SER A 64 0.32 -3.66 -4.11
CA SER A 64 0.73 -5.06 -4.20
C SER A 64 2.05 -5.27 -3.47
N HIS A 65 2.15 -6.40 -2.81
CA HIS A 65 3.30 -6.87 -2.05
C HIS A 65 3.66 -8.26 -2.55
N THR A 66 4.87 -8.43 -3.06
CA THR A 66 5.35 -9.71 -3.54
C THR A 66 6.73 -10.01 -2.96
N VAL A 67 6.82 -11.13 -2.25
CA VAL A 67 8.08 -11.73 -1.83
C VAL A 67 8.38 -12.91 -2.76
N ASN A 68 9.60 -12.92 -3.28
CA ASN A 68 10.15 -14.04 -4.01
C ASN A 68 11.11 -14.84 -3.11
N PRO A 69 11.22 -16.15 -3.33
CA PRO A 69 10.46 -16.94 -4.29
C PRO A 69 9.01 -17.17 -3.85
N PHE A 70 8.09 -17.38 -4.80
CA PHE A 70 6.63 -17.43 -4.54
C PHE A 70 6.17 -18.49 -3.54
N TRP A 71 6.99 -19.51 -3.30
CA TRP A 71 6.73 -20.59 -2.34
C TRP A 71 7.10 -20.21 -0.89
N TYR A 72 7.76 -19.06 -0.67
CA TYR A 72 8.10 -18.57 0.66
C TYR A 72 6.89 -17.89 1.31
N TRP A 73 6.01 -18.67 1.95
CA TRP A 73 4.76 -18.18 2.56
C TRP A 73 4.91 -17.73 4.01
N GLY A 74 6.08 -17.95 4.62
CA GLY A 74 6.34 -17.68 6.03
C GLY A 74 6.48 -16.19 6.38
N HIS A 75 6.32 -15.26 5.44
CA HIS A 75 6.52 -13.84 5.72
C HIS A 75 5.23 -13.12 6.12
N THR A 76 5.39 -12.14 7.00
CA THR A 76 4.37 -11.15 7.33
C THR A 76 4.81 -9.78 6.87
N TRP A 77 3.85 -8.87 6.70
CA TRP A 77 4.13 -7.50 6.33
C TRP A 77 3.19 -6.55 7.05
N THR A 78 3.69 -5.35 7.31
CA THR A 78 2.93 -4.24 7.88
C THR A 78 3.07 -3.05 6.97
N VAL A 79 1.95 -2.37 6.72
CA VAL A 79 1.88 -1.14 5.93
C VAL A 79 1.56 0.01 6.86
N GLU A 80 2.44 0.99 6.86
CA GLU A 80 2.25 2.28 7.50
C GLU A 80 1.95 3.34 6.43
N ILE A 81 1.18 4.34 6.80
CA ILE A 81 0.75 5.42 5.92
C ILE A 81 1.09 6.77 6.55
N ARG A 82 1.62 7.67 5.72
CA ARG A 82 1.76 9.09 6.04
C ARG A 82 1.58 9.95 4.80
N LYS A 83 1.38 11.24 5.01
CA LYS A 83 1.39 12.25 3.94
C LYS A 83 2.56 13.20 4.11
N ASN A 84 3.04 13.74 3.01
CA ASN A 84 4.05 14.78 2.96
C ASN A 84 3.50 15.94 2.13
N ASP A 85 3.15 17.01 2.81
CA ASP A 85 2.43 18.14 2.23
C ASP A 85 3.36 18.99 1.37
N VAL A 86 2.89 19.36 0.17
CA VAL A 86 3.58 20.29 -0.72
C VAL A 86 2.90 21.66 -0.62
N ASN A 87 1.58 21.69 -0.82
CA ASN A 87 0.73 22.84 -0.56
C ASN A 87 -0.59 22.30 0.02
N TRP A 88 -0.73 22.29 1.34
CA TRP A 88 -1.87 21.66 2.00
C TRP A 88 -2.36 22.51 3.17
N ASP A 89 -3.63 22.89 3.14
CA ASP A 89 -4.27 23.58 4.25
C ASP A 89 -4.44 22.67 5.48
N THR A 90 -4.11 23.17 6.67
CA THR A 90 -4.12 22.38 7.91
C THR A 90 -5.54 22.00 8.39
N SER A 91 -6.55 22.75 7.96
CA SER A 91 -7.96 22.44 8.23
C SER A 91 -8.48 21.31 7.35
N LEU A 92 -7.91 21.13 6.14
CA LEU A 92 -8.27 20.08 5.22
C LEU A 92 -7.73 18.72 5.70
N LYS A 93 -8.64 17.78 5.96
CA LYS A 93 -8.28 16.46 6.46
C LYS A 93 -8.41 15.40 5.37
N LEU A 94 -7.38 14.58 5.24
CA LEU A 94 -7.32 13.48 4.29
C LEU A 94 -7.39 12.16 5.03
N TYR A 95 -8.30 11.28 4.62
CA TYR A 95 -8.49 9.96 5.19
C TYR A 95 -8.23 8.88 4.13
N ALA A 96 -7.80 7.71 4.57
CA ALA A 96 -7.70 6.51 3.74
C ALA A 96 -8.42 5.32 4.40
N ARG A 97 -8.94 4.42 3.57
CA ARG A 97 -9.34 3.08 3.97
C ARG A 97 -9.06 2.08 2.85
N ARG A 98 -8.88 0.83 3.22
CA ARG A 98 -9.04 -0.31 2.31
C ARG A 98 -10.51 -0.57 2.06
N THR A 99 -10.86 -0.90 0.83
CA THR A 99 -12.22 -1.33 0.46
C THR A 99 -12.31 -2.84 0.21
N GLY A 100 -11.17 -3.54 0.28
CA GLY A 100 -11.07 -4.97 0.08
C GLY A 100 -9.70 -5.50 0.43
N ASN A 101 -9.53 -6.82 0.30
CA ASN A 101 -8.29 -7.51 0.62
C ASN A 101 -7.38 -7.73 -0.60
N GLY A 102 -7.80 -7.34 -1.81
CA GLY A 102 -7.10 -7.73 -3.04
C GLY A 102 -7.08 -9.26 -3.23
N SER A 103 -6.26 -9.73 -4.16
CA SER A 103 -6.08 -11.15 -4.46
C SER A 103 -4.80 -11.70 -3.84
N GLY A 104 -4.87 -12.86 -3.19
CA GLY A 104 -3.72 -13.55 -2.61
C GLY A 104 -3.64 -15.00 -3.08
N GLN A 105 -2.57 -15.69 -2.71
CA GLN A 105 -2.45 -17.13 -2.92
C GLN A 105 -3.58 -17.88 -2.19
N ILE A 106 -3.99 -19.05 -2.72
CA ILE A 106 -5.15 -19.83 -2.24
C ILE A 106 -5.06 -20.10 -0.73
N LEU A 107 -3.87 -20.45 -0.22
CA LEU A 107 -3.64 -20.75 1.20
C LEU A 107 -3.58 -19.51 2.11
N CYS A 108 -3.63 -18.30 1.53
CA CYS A 108 -3.47 -17.04 2.24
C CYS A 108 -4.62 -16.05 1.99
N SER A 109 -5.75 -16.49 1.42
CA SER A 109 -6.85 -15.62 0.96
C SER A 109 -7.37 -14.62 2.03
N SER A 110 -7.40 -15.01 3.31
CA SER A 110 -7.86 -14.17 4.45
C SER A 110 -6.75 -13.61 5.34
N SER A 111 -5.56 -13.33 4.81
CA SER A 111 -4.41 -12.95 5.62
C SER A 111 -4.27 -11.47 5.97
N ILE A 112 -5.23 -10.60 5.66
CA ILE A 112 -5.11 -9.15 5.89
C ILE A 112 -5.99 -8.68 7.05
N THR A 113 -5.44 -7.83 7.90
CA THR A 113 -6.10 -7.22 9.05
C THR A 113 -5.91 -5.70 9.04
N GLY A 114 -6.88 -4.94 9.58
CA GLY A 114 -6.77 -3.48 9.77
C GLY A 114 -7.17 -2.63 8.55
N GLY A 115 -7.42 -1.34 8.74
CA GLY A 115 -7.62 -0.40 7.63
C GLY A 115 -8.96 -0.46 6.88
N LEU A 116 -10.00 -1.14 7.37
CA LEU A 116 -11.33 -1.12 6.73
C LEU A 116 -12.14 0.17 7.03
N SER A 117 -11.80 0.85 8.13
CA SER A 117 -12.38 2.13 8.51
C SER A 117 -11.51 3.27 7.98
N TYR A 118 -12.12 4.43 7.71
CA TYR A 118 -11.38 5.63 7.38
C TYR A 118 -10.49 6.07 8.55
N GLN A 119 -9.20 6.19 8.27
CA GLN A 119 -8.19 6.70 9.19
C GLN A 119 -7.57 7.97 8.62
N GLU A 120 -7.38 8.98 9.47
CA GLU A 120 -6.73 10.22 9.07
C GLU A 120 -5.26 9.96 8.71
N ILE A 121 -4.83 10.49 7.58
CA ILE A 121 -3.44 10.46 7.15
C ILE A 121 -2.77 11.73 7.66
N THR A 122 -1.75 11.56 8.50
CA THR A 122 -0.98 12.67 9.08
C THR A 122 0.46 12.68 8.54
N GLY A 123 1.26 13.64 8.98
CA GLY A 123 2.69 13.71 8.63
C GLY A 123 3.57 12.63 9.28
N ILE A 124 2.99 11.81 10.17
CA ILE A 124 3.68 10.77 10.94
C ILE A 124 3.27 9.41 10.39
N ASP A 125 4.23 8.49 10.30
CA ASP A 125 3.95 7.10 9.95
C ASP A 125 3.00 6.48 10.98
N THR A 126 1.86 6.01 10.51
CA THR A 126 0.85 5.35 11.33
C THR A 126 0.51 4.00 10.75
N TYR A 127 0.30 3.01 11.62
CA TYR A 127 -0.20 1.70 11.20
C TYR A 127 -1.48 1.86 10.38
N PHE A 128 -1.55 1.22 9.22
CA PHE A 128 -2.72 1.24 8.37
C PHE A 128 -3.35 -0.15 8.24
N TYR A 129 -2.56 -1.13 7.80
CA TYR A 129 -2.99 -2.54 7.74
C TYR A 129 -1.78 -3.47 7.70
N SER A 130 -2.01 -4.75 7.95
CA SER A 130 -0.97 -5.78 7.89
C SER A 130 -1.50 -7.06 7.30
N GLY A 131 -0.60 -7.96 6.93
CA GLY A 131 -0.99 -9.29 6.52
C GLY A 131 0.17 -10.27 6.33
N LYS A 132 -0.14 -11.38 5.65
CA LYS A 132 0.82 -12.47 5.39
C LYS A 132 0.78 -12.93 3.94
N CYS A 133 1.86 -13.52 3.46
CA CYS A 133 2.03 -13.96 2.07
C CYS A 133 1.89 -12.83 1.03
N ASN A 134 2.13 -13.21 -0.22
CA ASN A 134 1.99 -12.31 -1.36
C ASN A 134 0.55 -11.83 -1.53
N ARG A 135 0.42 -10.56 -1.88
CA ARG A 135 -0.86 -9.93 -2.13
C ARG A 135 -0.81 -8.97 -3.31
N SER A 136 -1.84 -9.01 -4.14
CA SER A 136 -1.97 -8.13 -5.30
C SER A 136 -3.22 -7.27 -5.19
N SER A 137 -3.07 -6.02 -5.62
CA SER A 137 -4.18 -5.09 -5.85
C SER A 137 -5.09 -4.87 -4.63
N VAL A 138 -4.50 -4.65 -3.44
CA VAL A 138 -5.25 -4.20 -2.26
C VAL A 138 -5.82 -2.80 -2.56
N PRO A 139 -7.15 -2.65 -2.68
CA PRO A 139 -7.76 -1.40 -3.12
C PRO A 139 -7.89 -0.42 -1.96
N ILE A 140 -7.42 0.80 -2.17
CA ILE A 140 -7.45 1.93 -1.24
C ILE A 140 -8.37 3.01 -1.80
N GLN A 141 -9.19 3.57 -0.91
CA GLN A 141 -10.06 4.72 -1.15
C GLN A 141 -9.63 5.86 -0.24
N TYR A 142 -9.61 7.07 -0.79
CA TYR A 142 -9.38 8.30 -0.04
C TYR A 142 -10.68 9.06 0.20
N GLU A 143 -10.67 9.90 1.22
CA GLU A 143 -11.77 10.81 1.53
C GLU A 143 -11.23 12.13 2.08
N LEU A 144 -11.71 13.24 1.53
CA LEU A 144 -11.48 14.57 2.08
C LEU A 144 -12.62 14.95 3.01
N ARG A 145 -12.25 15.53 4.15
CA ARG A 145 -13.15 16.09 5.16
C ARG A 145 -12.72 17.50 5.53
N ASN A 146 -13.64 18.23 6.14
CA ASN A 146 -13.42 19.61 6.61
C ASN A 146 -12.99 20.57 5.49
N LEU A 147 -13.55 20.42 4.29
CA LEU A 147 -13.40 21.48 3.29
C LEU A 147 -14.02 22.78 3.83
N SER A 148 -13.29 23.88 3.65
CA SER A 148 -13.69 25.21 4.08
C SER A 148 -13.60 26.21 2.94
N VAL A 149 -14.54 27.14 2.84
CA VAL A 149 -14.41 28.36 2.03
C VAL A 149 -13.26 29.26 2.48
N LEU A 150 -12.76 29.04 3.70
CA LEU A 150 -11.57 29.72 4.23
C LEU A 150 -10.26 29.13 3.69
N ILE A 151 -10.29 27.93 3.11
CA ILE A 151 -9.12 27.36 2.45
C ILE A 151 -8.81 28.22 1.22
N PRO A 152 -7.55 28.69 1.05
CA PRO A 152 -7.19 29.50 -0.11
C PRO A 152 -7.55 28.81 -1.42
N ALA A 153 -8.18 29.56 -2.33
CA ALA A 153 -8.47 29.08 -3.67
C ALA A 153 -7.16 28.74 -4.40
N GLY A 154 -7.04 27.49 -4.86
CA GLY A 154 -5.85 27.02 -5.55
C GLY A 154 -5.67 25.51 -5.43
N ASN A 155 -4.59 25.03 -6.04
CA ASN A 155 -4.27 23.60 -6.05
C ASN A 155 -3.66 23.19 -4.70
N GLN A 156 -4.37 22.32 -3.97
CA GLN A 156 -3.85 21.66 -2.79
C GLN A 156 -3.20 20.33 -3.21
N SER A 157 -1.98 20.08 -2.79
CA SER A 157 -1.20 18.89 -3.15
C SER A 157 -0.42 18.33 -1.96
N THR A 158 -0.46 17.01 -1.84
CA THR A 158 0.28 16.23 -0.84
C THR A 158 0.68 14.90 -1.45
N THR A 159 1.81 14.35 -1.01
CA THR A 159 2.31 13.05 -1.45
C THR A 159 2.03 12.03 -0.35
N ILE A 160 1.34 10.94 -0.67
CA ILE A 160 1.08 9.86 0.28
C ILE A 160 2.20 8.83 0.14
N THR A 161 2.84 8.53 1.27
CA THR A 161 3.90 7.53 1.36
C THR A 161 3.37 6.30 2.09
N TYR A 162 3.56 5.14 1.47
CA TYR A 162 3.31 3.84 2.08
C TYR A 162 4.65 3.20 2.44
N THR A 163 4.87 3.00 3.73
CA THR A 163 6.05 2.29 4.22
C THR A 163 5.66 0.84 4.47
N VAL A 164 6.38 -0.10 3.86
CA VAL A 164 6.09 -1.52 4.00
C VAL A 164 7.28 -2.19 4.67
N THR A 165 7.02 -2.76 5.84
CA THR A 165 8.00 -3.53 6.58
C THR A 165 7.67 -5.00 6.44
N VAL A 166 8.57 -5.77 5.82
CA VAL A 166 8.44 -7.21 5.66
C VAL A 166 9.25 -7.91 6.74
N THR A 167 8.63 -8.85 7.43
CA THR A 167 9.29 -9.70 8.43
C THR A 167 9.29 -11.13 7.89
N ALA A 168 10.50 -11.65 7.64
CA ALA A 168 10.73 -13.04 7.33
C ALA A 168 10.70 -13.86 8.64
N ASN A 169 9.94 -14.96 8.66
CA ASN A 169 10.04 -15.97 9.73
C ASN A 169 11.02 -17.07 9.33
#